data_AF-A0A7Y2DTN5-F1
#
_entry.id   AF-A0A7Y2DTN5-F1
#
_cell.length_a   1.000
_cell.length_b   1.000
_cell.length_c   1.000
_cell.angle_alpha   90.00
_cell.angle_beta   90.00
_cell.angle_gamma   90.00
#
_symmetry.space_group_name_H-M   'P 1'
#
loop_
_entity.id
_entity.type
_entity.pdbx_description
1 polymer ?
#
loop_
_entity_poly.entity_id
_entity_poly.type
_entity_poly.pdbx_seq_one_letter_code
_entity_poly.pdbx_strand_id
1 'polypeptide(L)'
;MKSRASSHFFILLLIVFLTAVAHYSIYYGALIRGYEASWWTGGRNLALLGVLAVIPIILRVIFKYKGNWTLYTVVVLLFSLGLTAQFRLFSDPEYTSRGNKAEARKAKIKTLQEHYIQENYSPEKKRMMGLEPTDPSPVDLSKQTPRPSGVGLNDILFSGKTLIPLFGIFCFLCAFFVIRSDKALELMQKNGFLIVLLTLGPLLFAAVTSRAGKSIGNMTPWELSKIPFLIGFAAVLAVLYKNLARTYWGIPRAKDVVPLVFMAILPFFPFFVLKDFGQMMVFSSVYVTLYFIAVRRFPQRFVLIGSVVLLVSVLVVSALPEKTQENIPLLPTLARPVKKVLPDRIQQRFHLWLDGFNPPTPETAWWKDSYDRYYKRLVERNPDLPEMLEQDPNLQKSINIDAWFDVLAFQPAQATYGVASGGTTGRGLG
;
A
#
# COMPACT_ATOMS: atom_id res chain seq x y z
N MET A 1 2.15 -33.27 -7.80
CA MET A 1 1.02 -33.21 -8.75
C MET A 1 1.30 -32.12 -9.78
N LYS A 2 1.34 -32.44 -11.09
CA LYS A 2 1.55 -31.42 -12.14
C LYS A 2 0.22 -30.72 -12.41
N SER A 3 0.14 -29.42 -12.12
CA SER A 3 -1.06 -28.61 -12.42
C SER A 3 -1.30 -28.54 -13.94
N ARG A 4 -2.49 -28.94 -14.41
CA ARG A 4 -2.84 -28.85 -15.83
C ARG A 4 -3.12 -27.41 -16.21
N ALA A 5 -2.50 -26.91 -17.28
CA ALA A 5 -2.69 -25.54 -17.76
C ALA A 5 -4.16 -25.23 -18.09
N SER A 6 -4.90 -26.22 -18.59
CA SER A 6 -6.34 -26.10 -18.90
C SER A 6 -7.17 -25.80 -17.65
N SER A 7 -6.91 -26.47 -16.52
CA SER A 7 -7.62 -26.19 -15.25
C SER A 7 -7.40 -24.76 -14.79
N HIS A 8 -6.16 -24.25 -14.89
CA HIS A 8 -5.86 -22.86 -14.53
C HIS A 8 -6.46 -21.85 -15.50
N PHE A 9 -6.54 -22.17 -16.80
CA PHE A 9 -7.26 -21.34 -17.76
C PHE A 9 -8.73 -21.14 -17.38
N PHE A 10 -9.44 -22.22 -17.02
CA PHE A 10 -10.84 -22.10 -16.57
C PHE A 10 -10.98 -21.30 -15.28
N ILE A 11 -10.04 -21.45 -14.33
CA ILE A 11 -10.03 -20.63 -13.11
C ILE A 11 -9.80 -19.15 -13.46
N LEU A 12 -8.92 -18.84 -14.41
CA LEU A 12 -8.66 -17.47 -14.85
C LEU A 12 -9.87 -16.87 -15.57
N LEU A 13 -10.59 -17.65 -16.38
CA LEU A 13 -11.86 -17.22 -16.97
C LEU A 13 -12.92 -16.96 -15.91
N LEU A 14 -13.00 -17.81 -14.87
CA LEU A 14 -13.88 -17.58 -13.73
C LEU A 14 -13.51 -16.27 -13.01
N ILE A 15 -12.22 -15.97 -12.84
CA ILE A 15 -11.76 -14.70 -12.27
C ILE A 15 -12.21 -13.52 -13.13
N VAL A 16 -12.08 -13.59 -14.46
CA VAL A 16 -12.57 -12.55 -15.38
C VAL A 16 -14.07 -12.36 -15.22
N PHE A 17 -14.84 -13.45 -15.20
CA PHE A 17 -16.29 -13.42 -15.05
C PHE A 17 -16.72 -12.81 -13.70
N LEU A 18 -16.16 -13.27 -12.59
CA LEU A 18 -16.43 -12.73 -11.26
C LEU A 18 -16.06 -11.25 -11.17
N THR A 19 -14.96 -10.85 -11.82
CA THR A 19 -14.57 -9.45 -11.92
C THR A 19 -15.61 -8.63 -12.68
N ALA A 20 -16.16 -9.15 -13.78
CA ALA A 20 -17.21 -8.49 -14.55
C ALA A 20 -18.48 -8.28 -13.72
N VAL A 21 -18.92 -9.31 -12.98
CA VAL A 21 -20.04 -9.22 -12.04
C VAL A 21 -19.78 -8.18 -10.95
N ALA A 22 -18.56 -8.14 -10.40
CA ALA A 22 -18.19 -7.15 -9.40
C ALA A 22 -18.19 -5.72 -9.96
N HIS A 23 -17.66 -5.50 -11.17
CA HIS A 23 -17.67 -4.20 -11.82
C HIS A 23 -19.09 -3.74 -12.14
N TYR A 24 -19.95 -4.64 -12.60
CA TYR A 24 -21.37 -4.36 -12.81
C TYR A 24 -22.06 -3.99 -11.50
N SER A 25 -21.81 -4.73 -10.42
CA SER A 25 -22.36 -4.42 -9.10
C SER A 25 -21.90 -3.06 -8.57
N ILE A 26 -20.64 -2.69 -8.81
CA ILE A 26 -20.10 -1.37 -8.47
C ILE A 26 -20.74 -0.28 -9.31
N TYR A 27 -20.91 -0.50 -10.61
CA TYR A 27 -21.58 0.43 -11.52
C TYR A 27 -23.03 0.68 -11.07
N TYR A 28 -23.78 -0.37 -10.80
CA TYR A 28 -25.15 -0.28 -10.30
C TYR A 28 -25.21 0.46 -8.95
N GLY A 29 -24.32 0.11 -8.01
CA GLY A 29 -24.22 0.79 -6.72
C GLY A 29 -23.78 2.26 -6.82
N ALA A 30 -23.07 2.64 -7.87
CA ALA A 30 -22.74 4.04 -8.15
C ALA A 30 -23.98 4.82 -8.62
N LEU A 31 -24.80 4.23 -9.50
CA LEU A 31 -26.04 4.83 -9.97
C LEU A 31 -27.00 5.14 -8.82
N ILE A 32 -27.16 4.22 -7.85
CA ILE A 32 -27.95 4.45 -6.62
C ILE A 32 -27.41 5.66 -5.83
N ARG A 33 -26.11 5.95 -5.91
CA ARG A 33 -25.49 7.09 -5.21
C ARG A 33 -25.47 8.38 -6.04
N GLY A 34 -26.11 8.39 -7.21
CA GLY A 34 -26.27 9.57 -8.06
C GLY A 34 -25.05 9.93 -8.92
N TYR A 35 -24.17 8.96 -9.19
CA TYR A 35 -23.01 9.16 -10.08
C TYR A 35 -22.76 7.94 -10.97
N GLU A 36 -22.09 8.14 -12.09
CA GLU A 36 -21.79 7.07 -13.04
C GLU A 36 -20.34 6.59 -12.93
N ALA A 37 -20.13 5.27 -12.85
CA ALA A 37 -18.82 4.67 -12.98
C ALA A 37 -18.48 4.44 -14.47
N SER A 38 -17.24 4.70 -14.87
CA SER A 38 -16.83 4.62 -16.28
C SER A 38 -16.86 3.18 -16.81
N TRP A 39 -17.76 2.89 -17.74
CA TRP A 39 -17.83 1.62 -18.48
C TRP A 39 -16.51 1.27 -19.17
N TRP A 40 -15.84 2.27 -19.73
CA TRP A 40 -14.55 2.10 -20.40
C TRP A 40 -13.46 1.61 -19.43
N THR A 41 -13.46 2.12 -18.20
CA THR A 41 -12.51 1.67 -17.17
C THR A 41 -12.78 0.22 -16.77
N GLY A 42 -14.05 -0.18 -16.67
CA GLY A 42 -14.45 -1.57 -16.44
C GLY A 42 -14.03 -2.47 -17.59
N GLY A 43 -14.32 -2.08 -18.84
CA GLY A 43 -13.92 -2.81 -20.03
C GLY A 43 -12.41 -3.02 -20.14
N ARG A 44 -11.61 -1.98 -19.85
CA ARG A 44 -10.15 -2.09 -19.77
C ARG A 44 -9.70 -3.12 -18.73
N ASN A 45 -10.26 -3.10 -17.53
CA ASN A 45 -9.90 -4.06 -16.47
C ASN A 45 -10.17 -5.51 -16.91
N LEU A 46 -11.31 -5.75 -17.54
CA LEU A 46 -11.66 -7.07 -18.07
C LEU A 46 -10.74 -7.47 -19.22
N ALA A 47 -10.38 -6.54 -20.11
CA ALA A 47 -9.43 -6.79 -21.19
C ALA A 47 -8.03 -7.19 -20.66
N LEU A 48 -7.52 -6.48 -19.64
CA LEU A 48 -6.25 -6.81 -19.00
C LEU A 48 -6.27 -8.21 -18.38
N LEU A 49 -7.34 -8.56 -17.66
CA LEU A 49 -7.50 -9.90 -17.08
C LEU A 49 -7.70 -10.97 -18.17
N GLY A 50 -8.39 -10.66 -19.26
CA GLY A 50 -8.55 -11.54 -20.41
C GLY A 50 -7.20 -11.87 -21.06
N VAL A 51 -6.34 -10.88 -21.26
CA VAL A 51 -4.96 -11.10 -21.74
C VAL A 51 -4.21 -12.03 -20.79
N LEU A 52 -4.27 -11.78 -19.47
CA LEU A 52 -3.65 -12.65 -18.47
C LEU A 52 -4.25 -14.08 -18.46
N ALA A 53 -5.54 -14.23 -18.74
CA ALA A 53 -6.15 -15.55 -18.85
C ALA A 53 -5.58 -16.36 -20.03
N VAL A 54 -5.27 -15.70 -21.15
CA VAL A 54 -4.79 -16.36 -22.38
C VAL A 54 -3.29 -16.69 -22.33
N ILE A 55 -2.47 -15.89 -21.63
CA ILE A 55 -1.02 -16.08 -21.55
C ILE A 55 -0.59 -17.52 -21.19
N PRO A 56 -1.16 -18.19 -20.18
CA PRO A 56 -0.81 -19.57 -19.86
C PRO A 56 -0.96 -20.56 -21.03
N ILE A 57 -1.97 -20.38 -21.89
CA ILE A 57 -2.16 -21.21 -23.08
C ILE A 57 -1.01 -20.97 -24.04
N ILE A 58 -0.70 -19.71 -24.34
CA ILE A 58 0.39 -19.33 -25.25
C ILE A 58 1.72 -19.91 -24.74
N LEU A 59 2.04 -19.70 -23.47
CA LEU A 59 3.26 -20.22 -22.84
C LEU A 59 3.33 -21.75 -22.82
N ARG A 60 2.19 -22.43 -22.67
CA ARG A 60 2.12 -23.89 -22.70
C ARG A 60 2.26 -24.46 -24.10
N VAL A 61 1.53 -23.93 -25.08
CA VAL A 61 1.41 -24.47 -26.43
C VAL A 61 2.64 -24.10 -27.26
N ILE A 62 3.02 -22.82 -27.27
CA ILE A 62 4.11 -22.31 -28.12
C ILE A 62 5.45 -22.55 -27.42
N PHE A 63 5.58 -22.13 -26.17
CA PHE A 63 6.86 -22.15 -25.46
C PHE A 63 7.12 -23.44 -24.66
N LYS A 64 6.19 -24.40 -24.73
CA LYS A 64 6.25 -25.73 -24.10
C LYS A 64 6.53 -25.70 -22.59
N TYR A 65 6.03 -24.67 -21.89
CA TYR A 65 6.27 -24.52 -20.45
C TYR A 65 5.62 -25.66 -19.63
N LYS A 66 6.37 -26.22 -18.68
CA LYS A 66 5.96 -27.37 -17.85
C LYS A 66 5.91 -27.10 -16.34
N GLY A 67 6.05 -25.84 -15.92
CA GLY A 67 6.05 -25.46 -14.50
C GLY A 67 4.66 -25.43 -13.85
N ASN A 68 4.63 -24.97 -12.60
CA ASN A 68 3.42 -24.87 -11.78
C ASN A 68 2.69 -23.54 -12.03
N TRP A 69 1.41 -23.62 -12.40
CA TRP A 69 0.56 -22.47 -12.71
C TRP A 69 -0.14 -21.85 -11.49
N THR A 70 0.00 -22.48 -10.32
CA THR A 70 -0.65 -22.02 -9.08
C THR A 70 -0.22 -20.61 -8.71
N LEU A 71 1.09 -20.32 -8.69
CA LEU A 71 1.60 -18.99 -8.37
C LEU A 71 1.09 -17.93 -9.34
N TYR A 72 1.09 -18.24 -10.65
CA TYR A 72 0.55 -17.35 -11.67
C TYR A 72 -0.93 -17.03 -11.40
N THR A 73 -1.73 -18.06 -11.13
CA THR A 73 -3.18 -17.90 -10.91
C THR A 73 -3.49 -17.10 -9.66
N VAL A 74 -2.74 -17.35 -8.57
CA VAL A 74 -2.87 -16.57 -7.33
C VAL A 74 -2.51 -15.11 -7.55
N VAL A 75 -1.45 -14.82 -8.30
CA VAL A 75 -1.06 -13.44 -8.64
C VAL A 75 -2.14 -12.75 -9.47
N VAL A 76 -2.70 -13.41 -10.48
CA VAL A 76 -3.80 -12.84 -11.29
C VAL A 76 -5.07 -12.63 -10.44
N LEU A 77 -5.38 -13.55 -9.52
CA LEU A 77 -6.47 -13.38 -8.56
C LEU A 77 -6.28 -12.13 -7.70
N LEU A 78 -5.10 -11.97 -7.08
CA LEU A 78 -4.77 -10.79 -6.28
C LEU A 78 -4.83 -9.50 -7.11
N PHE A 79 -4.38 -9.57 -8.37
CA PHE A 79 -4.46 -8.44 -9.30
C PHE A 79 -5.91 -8.08 -9.64
N SER A 80 -6.79 -9.07 -9.85
CA SER A 80 -8.23 -8.87 -10.06
C SER A 80 -8.91 -8.22 -8.85
N LEU A 81 -8.59 -8.67 -7.63
CA LEU A 81 -9.08 -8.05 -6.40
C LEU A 81 -8.62 -6.59 -6.29
N GLY A 82 -7.36 -6.32 -6.59
CA GLY A 82 -6.79 -4.98 -6.64
C GLY A 82 -7.50 -4.07 -7.66
N LEU A 83 -7.71 -4.56 -8.90
CA LEU A 83 -8.42 -3.81 -9.94
C LEU A 83 -9.86 -3.51 -9.54
N THR A 84 -10.55 -4.44 -8.89
CA THR A 84 -11.93 -4.28 -8.41
C THR A 84 -12.01 -3.23 -7.31
N ALA A 85 -11.12 -3.30 -6.32
CA ALA A 85 -11.04 -2.30 -5.25
C ALA A 85 -10.71 -0.91 -5.80
N GLN A 86 -9.76 -0.83 -6.73
CA GLN A 86 -9.41 0.42 -7.41
C GLN A 86 -10.56 0.96 -8.26
N PHE A 87 -11.30 0.10 -8.95
CA PHE A 87 -12.46 0.50 -9.74
C PHE A 87 -13.55 1.12 -8.86
N ARG A 88 -13.85 0.49 -7.72
CA ARG A 88 -14.77 1.06 -6.72
C ARG A 88 -14.30 2.43 -6.24
N LEU A 89 -13.04 2.52 -5.82
CA LEU A 89 -12.48 3.73 -5.22
C LEU A 89 -12.37 4.89 -6.19
N PHE A 90 -11.79 4.65 -7.35
CA PHE A 90 -11.50 5.71 -8.32
C PHE A 90 -12.64 6.02 -9.27
N SER A 91 -13.77 5.31 -9.15
CA SER A 91 -15.02 5.71 -9.80
C SER A 91 -15.87 6.62 -8.93
N ASP A 92 -15.62 6.68 -7.61
CA ASP A 92 -16.35 7.55 -6.71
C ASP A 92 -15.79 8.99 -6.74
N PRO A 93 -16.62 10.01 -7.09
CA PRO A 93 -16.22 11.42 -7.14
C PRO A 93 -15.59 11.95 -5.84
N GLU A 94 -15.98 11.38 -4.70
CA GLU A 94 -15.42 11.74 -3.40
C GLU A 94 -13.90 11.50 -3.33
N TYR A 95 -13.42 10.42 -3.93
CA TYR A 95 -12.00 10.05 -3.89
C TYR A 95 -11.20 10.60 -5.07
N THR A 96 -11.84 10.96 -6.18
CA THR A 96 -11.17 11.55 -7.34
C THR A 96 -11.03 13.06 -7.26
N SER A 97 -11.87 13.75 -6.47
CA SER A 97 -11.80 15.20 -6.30
C SER A 97 -10.54 15.63 -5.53
N ARG A 98 -9.74 16.53 -6.15
CA ARG A 98 -8.48 17.03 -5.58
C ARG A 98 -8.66 18.17 -4.56
N GLY A 99 -9.78 18.91 -4.60
CA GLY A 99 -10.03 20.08 -3.75
C GLY A 99 -11.34 20.06 -2.96
N ASN A 100 -12.42 19.49 -3.53
CA ASN A 100 -13.80 19.63 -3.04
C ASN A 100 -14.43 18.29 -2.60
N LYS A 101 -13.69 17.46 -1.87
CA LYS A 101 -14.21 16.16 -1.37
C LYS A 101 -15.50 16.31 -0.57
N ALA A 102 -15.60 17.37 0.24
CA ALA A 102 -16.77 17.68 1.05
C ALA A 102 -18.02 17.96 0.21
N GLU A 103 -17.86 18.63 -0.94
CA GLU A 103 -18.97 18.93 -1.86
C GLU A 103 -19.45 17.67 -2.58
N ALA A 104 -18.51 16.86 -3.08
CA ALA A 104 -18.81 15.56 -3.70
C ALA A 104 -19.55 14.64 -2.71
N ARG A 105 -19.10 14.61 -1.46
CA ARG A 105 -19.75 13.87 -0.36
C ARG A 105 -21.15 14.42 -0.06
N LYS A 106 -21.30 15.73 0.09
CA LYS A 106 -22.61 16.37 0.36
C LYS A 106 -23.61 16.05 -0.75
N ALA A 107 -23.19 16.11 -2.01
CA ALA A 107 -24.04 15.80 -3.14
C ALA A 107 -24.45 14.31 -3.16
N LYS A 108 -23.54 13.39 -2.82
CA LYS A 108 -23.83 11.95 -2.68
C LYS A 108 -24.83 11.68 -1.55
N ILE A 109 -24.64 12.30 -0.38
CA ILE A 109 -25.56 12.19 0.76
C ILE A 109 -26.94 12.73 0.38
N LYS A 110 -27.01 13.88 -0.31
CA LYS A 110 -28.26 14.46 -0.77
C LYS A 110 -29.03 13.51 -1.69
N THR A 111 -28.36 12.87 -2.65
CA THR A 111 -28.99 11.88 -3.54
C THR A 111 -29.57 10.71 -2.75
N LEU A 112 -28.81 10.16 -1.80
CA LEU A 112 -29.28 9.05 -0.95
C LEU A 112 -30.46 9.47 -0.05
N GLN A 113 -30.47 10.70 0.45
CA GLN A 113 -31.59 11.25 1.22
C GLN A 113 -32.84 11.39 0.35
N GLU A 114 -32.70 11.91 -0.88
CA GLU A 114 -33.81 12.01 -1.84
C GLU A 114 -34.38 10.63 -2.18
N HIS A 115 -33.53 9.63 -2.40
CA HIS A 115 -33.94 8.24 -2.63
C HIS A 115 -34.67 7.66 -1.42
N TYR A 116 -34.13 7.86 -0.21
CA TYR A 116 -34.76 7.39 1.01
C TYR A 116 -36.14 8.01 1.23
N ILE A 117 -36.29 9.32 0.96
CA ILE A 117 -37.59 10.02 1.02
C ILE A 117 -38.56 9.43 -0.01
N GLN A 118 -38.11 9.21 -1.24
CA GLN A 118 -38.95 8.64 -2.30
C GLN A 118 -39.49 7.26 -1.93
N GLU A 119 -38.64 6.38 -1.39
CA GLU A 119 -38.95 4.99 -1.09
C GLU A 119 -39.73 4.78 0.21
N ASN A 120 -39.59 5.67 1.20
CA ASN A 120 -40.10 5.41 2.55
C ASN A 120 -41.15 6.40 3.04
N TYR A 121 -41.28 7.59 2.44
CA TYR A 121 -42.18 8.62 2.99
C TYR A 121 -43.55 8.57 2.33
N SER A 122 -44.59 8.68 3.17
CA SER A 122 -45.97 8.80 2.70
C SER A 122 -46.20 10.10 1.91
N PRO A 123 -47.22 10.16 1.04
CA PRO A 123 -47.56 11.37 0.28
C PRO A 123 -47.78 12.60 1.18
N GLU A 124 -48.39 12.41 2.35
CA GLU A 124 -48.61 13.47 3.34
C GLU A 124 -47.30 14.03 3.89
N LYS A 125 -46.36 13.15 4.25
CA LYS A 125 -45.05 13.55 4.77
C LYS A 125 -44.21 14.24 3.70
N LYS A 126 -44.29 13.79 2.44
CA LYS A 126 -43.66 14.47 1.29
C LYS A 126 -44.24 15.87 1.09
N ARG A 127 -45.57 16.02 1.18
CA ARG A 127 -46.27 17.31 1.10
C ARG A 127 -45.83 18.29 2.20
N MET A 128 -45.65 17.81 3.44
CA MET A 128 -45.14 18.63 4.55
C MET A 128 -43.70 19.14 4.31
N MET A 129 -42.91 18.41 3.51
CA MET A 129 -41.55 18.81 3.12
C MET A 129 -41.50 19.63 1.82
N GLY A 130 -42.65 19.96 1.23
CA GLY A 130 -42.74 20.70 -0.04
C GLY A 130 -42.39 19.88 -1.27
N LEU A 131 -42.43 18.54 -1.18
CA LEU A 131 -42.22 17.62 -2.31
C LEU A 131 -43.54 17.14 -2.89
N GLU A 132 -43.51 16.63 -4.12
CA GLU A 132 -44.69 16.06 -4.77
C GLU A 132 -45.25 14.87 -3.97
N PRO A 133 -46.57 14.83 -3.71
CA PRO A 133 -47.22 13.78 -2.94
C PRO A 133 -47.35 12.51 -3.79
N THR A 134 -46.25 11.78 -3.90
CA THR A 134 -46.16 10.49 -4.58
C THR A 134 -46.15 9.35 -3.59
N ASP A 135 -46.75 8.21 -3.96
CA ASP A 135 -46.68 7.01 -3.14
C ASP A 135 -45.22 6.52 -3.00
N PRO A 136 -44.88 5.84 -1.89
CA PRO A 136 -43.58 5.22 -1.74
C PRO A 136 -43.37 4.16 -2.82
N SER A 137 -42.32 4.33 -3.63
CA SER A 137 -41.97 3.39 -4.70
C SER A 137 -40.46 3.26 -4.81
N PRO A 138 -39.93 2.09 -5.22
CA PRO A 138 -38.51 1.94 -5.52
C PRO A 138 -38.03 3.02 -6.49
N VAL A 139 -36.81 3.51 -6.28
CA VAL A 139 -36.23 4.51 -7.17
C VAL A 139 -36.00 3.93 -8.57
N ASP A 140 -36.56 4.60 -9.58
CA ASP A 140 -36.31 4.26 -10.98
C ASP A 140 -35.05 4.96 -11.49
N LEU A 141 -33.93 4.23 -11.47
CA LEU A 141 -32.62 4.74 -11.90
C LEU A 141 -32.59 5.14 -13.38
N SER A 142 -33.50 4.62 -14.21
CA SER A 142 -33.55 4.94 -15.66
C SER A 142 -34.04 6.36 -15.93
N LYS A 143 -34.78 6.95 -14.98
CA LYS A 143 -35.32 8.32 -15.06
C LYS A 143 -34.38 9.35 -14.44
N GLN A 144 -33.29 8.92 -13.80
CA GLN A 144 -32.33 9.81 -13.19
C GLN A 144 -31.22 10.17 -14.18
N THR A 145 -30.72 11.40 -14.09
CA THR A 145 -29.52 11.84 -14.79
C THR A 145 -28.33 11.76 -13.82
N PRO A 146 -27.59 10.63 -13.77
CA PRO A 146 -26.43 10.52 -12.91
C PRO A 146 -25.34 11.49 -13.36
N ARG A 147 -24.49 11.91 -12.42
CA ARG A 147 -23.31 12.71 -12.75
C ARG A 147 -22.37 11.86 -13.62
N PRO A 148 -22.01 12.32 -14.84
CA PRO A 148 -21.29 11.51 -15.80
C PRO A 148 -19.87 11.23 -15.34
N SER A 149 -19.33 10.08 -15.75
CA SER A 149 -17.92 9.79 -15.54
C SER A 149 -17.07 10.70 -16.44
N GLY A 150 -16.21 11.54 -15.87
CA GLY A 150 -15.31 12.43 -16.63
C GLY A 150 -14.14 11.71 -17.31
N VAL A 151 -14.27 10.41 -17.62
CA VAL A 151 -13.19 9.57 -18.16
C VAL A 151 -13.56 9.07 -19.56
N GLY A 152 -12.88 9.62 -20.57
CA GLY A 152 -13.05 9.22 -21.97
C GLY A 152 -12.13 8.07 -22.41
N LEU A 153 -12.29 7.66 -23.67
CA LEU A 153 -11.49 6.58 -24.29
C LEU A 153 -10.00 6.97 -24.40
N ASN A 154 -9.71 8.20 -24.83
CA ASN A 154 -8.34 8.72 -24.94
C ASN A 154 -7.65 8.79 -23.58
N ASP A 155 -8.37 9.22 -22.55
CA ASP A 155 -7.85 9.24 -21.18
C ASP A 155 -7.43 7.84 -20.75
N ILE A 156 -8.18 6.81 -21.14
CA ILE A 156 -7.89 5.43 -20.76
C ILE A 156 -6.70 4.87 -21.51
N LEU A 157 -6.59 5.08 -22.82
CA LEU A 157 -5.48 4.54 -23.61
C LEU A 157 -4.13 5.09 -23.18
N PHE A 158 -4.06 6.39 -22.91
CA PHE A 158 -2.82 7.07 -22.52
C PHE A 158 -2.67 7.23 -21.00
N SER A 159 -3.62 6.74 -20.18
CA SER A 159 -3.45 6.76 -18.73
C SER A 159 -2.34 5.83 -18.29
N GLY A 160 -1.53 6.29 -17.33
CA GLY A 160 -0.64 5.42 -16.56
C GLY A 160 -1.36 4.23 -15.92
N LYS A 161 -2.66 4.34 -15.62
CA LYS A 161 -3.49 3.23 -15.10
C LYS A 161 -3.64 2.06 -16.08
N THR A 162 -3.37 2.29 -17.37
CA THR A 162 -3.43 1.28 -18.44
C THR A 162 -2.03 0.91 -18.90
N LEU A 163 -1.19 1.92 -19.14
CA LEU A 163 0.17 1.72 -19.63
C LEU A 163 1.07 0.99 -18.62
N ILE A 164 0.94 1.28 -17.32
CA ILE A 164 1.77 0.63 -16.29
C ILE A 164 1.45 -0.87 -16.18
N PRO A 165 0.19 -1.32 -16.08
CA PRO A 165 -0.12 -2.74 -16.15
C PRO A 165 0.36 -3.43 -17.43
N LEU A 166 0.17 -2.82 -18.60
CA LEU A 166 0.65 -3.37 -19.88
C LEU A 166 2.17 -3.51 -19.91
N PHE A 167 2.89 -2.48 -19.45
CA PHE A 167 4.32 -2.53 -19.28
C PHE A 167 4.74 -3.63 -18.29
N GLY A 168 4.01 -3.81 -17.18
CA GLY A 168 4.22 -4.90 -16.24
C GLY A 168 4.06 -6.29 -16.87
N ILE A 169 3.03 -6.49 -17.70
CA ILE A 169 2.83 -7.74 -18.45
C ILE A 169 3.97 -7.96 -19.44
N PHE A 170 4.40 -6.93 -20.15
CA PHE A 170 5.54 -6.98 -21.05
C PHE A 170 6.82 -7.37 -20.31
N CYS A 171 7.14 -6.70 -19.19
CA CYS A 171 8.28 -7.02 -18.35
C CYS A 171 8.23 -8.44 -17.80
N PHE A 172 7.05 -8.95 -17.43
CA PHE A 172 6.86 -10.34 -17.02
C PHE A 172 7.24 -11.32 -18.13
N LEU A 173 6.80 -11.06 -19.37
CA LEU A 173 7.16 -11.88 -20.52
C LEU A 173 8.67 -11.82 -20.81
N CYS A 174 9.27 -10.62 -20.77
CA CYS A 174 10.72 -10.47 -20.90
C CYS A 174 11.47 -11.25 -19.80
N ALA A 175 11.04 -11.14 -18.54
CA ALA A 175 11.66 -11.85 -17.42
C ALA A 175 11.59 -13.37 -17.60
N PHE A 176 10.48 -13.90 -18.13
CA PHE A 176 10.36 -15.32 -18.46
C PHE A 176 11.43 -15.77 -19.48
N PHE A 177 11.69 -14.98 -20.52
CA PHE A 177 12.73 -15.30 -21.51
C PHE A 177 14.15 -15.16 -20.95
N VAL A 178 14.40 -14.13 -20.14
CA VAL A 178 15.71 -13.91 -19.51
C VAL A 178 16.06 -15.05 -18.55
N ILE A 179 15.15 -15.44 -17.66
CA ILE A 179 15.38 -16.46 -16.63
C ILE A 179 15.54 -17.86 -17.26
N ARG A 180 14.98 -18.09 -18.45
CA ARG A 180 15.15 -19.36 -19.17
C ARG A 180 16.56 -19.55 -19.75
N SER A 181 17.34 -18.48 -19.88
CA SER A 181 18.69 -18.54 -20.44
C SER A 181 19.70 -18.91 -19.36
N ASP A 182 20.32 -20.09 -19.46
CA ASP A 182 21.38 -20.52 -18.53
C ASP A 182 22.55 -19.53 -18.53
N LYS A 183 22.89 -18.97 -19.69
CA LYS A 183 23.93 -17.94 -19.81
C LYS A 183 23.58 -16.67 -19.02
N ALA A 184 22.32 -16.27 -19.01
CA ALA A 184 21.88 -15.10 -18.25
C ALA A 184 21.89 -15.39 -16.74
N LEU A 185 21.47 -16.58 -16.33
CA LEU A 185 21.55 -17.03 -14.93
C LEU A 185 23.01 -17.07 -14.44
N GLU A 186 23.90 -17.64 -15.23
CA GLU A 186 25.33 -17.71 -14.92
C GLU A 186 25.96 -16.31 -14.87
N LEU A 187 25.59 -15.41 -15.79
CA LEU A 187 26.04 -14.01 -15.78
C LEU A 187 25.59 -13.30 -14.49
N MET A 188 24.33 -13.47 -14.09
CA MET A 188 23.81 -12.88 -12.85
C MET A 188 24.49 -13.45 -11.62
N GLN A 189 24.77 -14.76 -11.60
CA GLN A 189 25.47 -15.41 -10.48
C GLN A 189 26.93 -14.94 -10.37
N LYS A 190 27.65 -14.84 -11.49
CA LYS A 190 29.06 -14.41 -11.50
C LYS A 190 29.23 -12.92 -11.18
N ASN A 191 28.27 -12.09 -11.59
CA ASN A 191 28.34 -10.63 -11.46
C ASN A 191 27.39 -10.06 -10.39
N GLY A 192 26.89 -10.88 -9.46
CA GLY A 192 25.90 -10.45 -8.48
C GLY A 192 26.30 -9.22 -7.67
N PHE A 193 27.59 -9.09 -7.32
CA PHE A 193 28.10 -7.90 -6.63
C PHE A 193 28.06 -6.64 -7.51
N LEU A 194 28.44 -6.76 -8.78
CA LEU A 194 28.41 -5.65 -9.74
C LEU A 194 26.96 -5.19 -9.99
N ILE A 195 26.01 -6.12 -10.10
CA ILE A 195 24.58 -5.83 -10.24
C ILE A 195 24.10 -4.96 -9.07
N VAL A 196 24.47 -5.32 -7.84
CA VAL A 196 24.13 -4.53 -6.65
C VAL A 196 24.74 -3.13 -6.72
N LEU A 197 26.03 -3.02 -7.03
CA LEU A 197 26.73 -1.74 -7.09
C LEU A 197 26.13 -0.80 -8.14
N LEU A 198 25.83 -1.32 -9.33
CA LEU A 198 25.20 -0.55 -10.42
C LEU A 198 23.80 -0.06 -10.04
N THR A 199 23.06 -0.83 -9.23
CA THR A 199 21.72 -0.40 -8.77
C THR A 199 21.75 0.54 -7.57
N LEU A 200 22.84 0.56 -6.81
CA LEU A 200 23.02 1.47 -5.68
C LEU A 200 23.19 2.92 -6.16
N GLY A 201 23.92 3.16 -7.24
CA GLY A 201 24.15 4.51 -7.77
C GLY A 201 22.86 5.30 -8.04
N PRO A 202 21.94 4.78 -8.89
CA PRO A 202 20.63 5.40 -9.13
C PRO A 202 19.79 5.51 -7.86
N LEU A 203 19.88 4.55 -6.94
CA LEU A 203 19.15 4.57 -5.68
C LEU A 203 19.63 5.70 -4.76
N LEU A 204 20.94 5.92 -4.66
CA LEU A 204 21.52 7.03 -3.89
C LEU A 204 21.16 8.37 -4.52
N PHE A 205 21.23 8.48 -5.85
CA PHE A 205 20.80 9.67 -6.56
C PHE A 205 19.31 9.98 -6.31
N ALA A 206 18.46 8.95 -6.39
CA ALA A 206 17.04 9.09 -6.08
C ALA A 206 16.78 9.40 -4.61
N ALA A 207 17.61 8.90 -3.68
CA ALA A 207 17.51 9.22 -2.26
C ALA A 207 17.77 10.70 -1.99
N VAL A 208 18.83 11.26 -2.59
CA VAL A 208 19.19 12.68 -2.46
C VAL A 208 18.16 13.60 -3.10
N THR A 209 17.55 13.18 -4.21
CA THR A 209 16.56 13.99 -4.95
C THR A 209 15.12 13.81 -4.46
N SER A 210 14.86 12.84 -3.58
CA SER A 210 13.51 12.56 -3.07
C SER A 210 13.05 13.59 -2.03
N ARG A 211 11.75 13.89 -2.02
CA ARG A 211 11.09 14.63 -0.92
C ARG A 211 10.20 13.66 -0.15
N ALA A 212 10.41 13.54 1.15
CA ALA A 212 9.70 12.61 2.03
C ALA A 212 9.74 11.13 1.57
N GLY A 213 10.87 10.70 0.99
CA GLY A 213 11.08 9.32 0.55
C GLY A 213 10.28 8.92 -0.71
N LYS A 214 9.71 9.91 -1.43
CA LYS A 214 9.03 9.70 -2.70
C LYS A 214 9.79 10.41 -3.83
N SER A 215 9.91 9.75 -4.98
CA SER A 215 10.58 10.25 -6.18
C SER A 215 9.71 9.98 -7.41
N ILE A 216 9.68 10.90 -8.39
CA ILE A 216 8.94 10.78 -9.66
C ILE A 216 7.50 10.24 -9.49
N GLY A 217 6.52 11.12 -9.25
CA GLY A 217 5.11 10.74 -9.26
C GLY A 217 4.68 9.80 -8.14
N ASN A 218 5.20 10.00 -6.92
CA ASN A 218 5.00 9.15 -5.74
C ASN A 218 5.61 7.74 -5.83
N MET A 219 6.41 7.43 -6.85
CA MET A 219 7.12 6.16 -6.90
C MET A 219 8.23 6.14 -5.85
N THR A 220 8.52 4.96 -5.35
CA THR A 220 9.58 4.76 -4.40
C THR A 220 10.78 4.13 -5.11
N PRO A 221 11.95 4.79 -5.13
CA PRO A 221 13.05 4.42 -6.03
C PRO A 221 13.66 3.02 -5.78
N TRP A 222 13.31 2.39 -4.67
CA TRP A 222 13.86 1.10 -4.26
C TRP A 222 13.16 -0.13 -4.83
N GLU A 223 11.97 -0.02 -5.42
CA GLU A 223 11.32 -1.21 -6.01
C GLU A 223 12.21 -1.84 -7.10
N LEU A 224 12.96 -1.00 -7.83
CA LEU A 224 13.94 -1.44 -8.82
C LEU A 224 15.22 -2.02 -8.22
N SER A 225 15.55 -1.72 -6.96
CA SER A 225 16.79 -2.19 -6.32
C SER A 225 16.60 -3.49 -5.54
N LYS A 226 15.39 -3.80 -5.07
CA LYS A 226 15.08 -5.05 -4.32
C LYS A 226 15.58 -6.31 -5.00
N ILE A 227 15.17 -6.50 -6.26
CA ILE A 227 15.52 -7.71 -7.01
C ILE A 227 17.05 -7.81 -7.20
N PRO A 228 17.75 -6.77 -7.67
CA PRO A 228 19.22 -6.73 -7.70
C PRO A 228 19.91 -7.07 -6.38
N PHE A 229 19.45 -6.49 -5.26
CA PHE A 229 20.00 -6.78 -3.93
C PHE A 229 19.84 -8.25 -3.54
N LEU A 230 18.68 -8.84 -3.82
CA LEU A 230 18.45 -10.26 -3.56
C LEU A 230 19.31 -11.15 -4.47
N ILE A 231 19.46 -10.80 -5.74
CA ILE A 231 20.34 -11.52 -6.67
C ILE A 231 21.80 -11.46 -6.18
N GLY A 232 22.29 -10.28 -5.81
CA GLY A 232 23.66 -10.11 -5.33
C GLY A 232 23.92 -10.82 -4.01
N PHE A 233 22.98 -10.73 -3.06
CA PHE A 233 23.08 -11.45 -1.79
C PHE A 233 23.05 -12.97 -2.02
N ALA A 234 22.15 -13.47 -2.86
CA ALA A 234 22.08 -14.90 -3.20
C ALA A 234 23.35 -15.39 -3.90
N ALA A 235 23.95 -14.59 -4.79
CA ALA A 235 25.21 -14.91 -5.46
C ALA A 235 26.36 -15.06 -4.46
N VAL A 236 26.53 -14.10 -3.55
CA VAL A 236 27.56 -14.15 -2.49
C VAL A 236 27.31 -15.32 -1.54
N LEU A 237 26.06 -15.54 -1.15
CA LEU A 237 25.66 -16.64 -0.29
C LEU A 237 25.95 -18.00 -0.93
N ALA A 238 25.71 -18.16 -2.24
CA ALA A 238 25.99 -19.40 -2.96
C ALA A 238 27.49 -19.78 -2.95
N VAL A 239 28.38 -18.78 -3.00
CA VAL A 239 29.83 -18.99 -2.90
C VAL A 239 30.25 -19.31 -1.48
N LEU A 240 29.72 -18.58 -0.49
CA LEU A 240 30.14 -18.70 0.91
C LEU A 240 29.44 -19.84 1.67
N TYR A 241 28.37 -20.42 1.12
CA TYR A 241 27.55 -21.44 1.79
C TYR A 241 28.37 -22.61 2.34
N LYS A 242 29.30 -23.16 1.54
CA LYS A 242 30.13 -24.30 1.98
C LYS A 242 31.07 -23.93 3.14
N ASN A 243 31.53 -22.68 3.19
CA ASN A 243 32.40 -22.19 4.26
C ASN A 243 31.62 -21.84 5.51
N LEU A 244 30.43 -21.23 5.36
CA LEU A 244 29.50 -20.93 6.45
C LEU A 244 29.01 -22.20 7.16
N ALA A 245 28.98 -23.34 6.46
CA ALA A 245 28.66 -24.64 7.06
C ALA A 245 29.81 -25.24 7.90
N ARG A 246 31.06 -24.82 7.69
CA ARG A 246 32.25 -25.34 8.38
C ARG A 246 32.63 -24.40 9.53
N THR A 247 32.06 -24.64 10.70
CA THR A 247 32.26 -23.75 11.87
C THR A 247 32.87 -24.44 13.07
N TYR A 248 33.66 -23.67 13.84
CA TYR A 248 34.17 -24.02 15.16
C TYR A 248 33.20 -23.37 16.18
N TRP A 249 32.72 -24.14 17.17
CA TRP A 249 31.77 -23.65 18.20
C TRP A 249 30.45 -23.07 17.69
N GLY A 250 30.10 -23.33 16.42
CA GLY A 250 28.92 -22.74 15.82
C GLY A 250 29.08 -21.27 15.42
N ILE A 251 30.29 -20.70 15.34
CA ILE A 251 30.48 -19.34 14.79
C ILE A 251 31.25 -19.44 13.46
N PRO A 252 30.74 -18.85 12.35
CA PRO A 252 31.47 -18.85 11.10
C PRO A 252 32.71 -17.94 11.17
N ARG A 253 33.76 -18.25 10.40
CA ARG A 253 34.99 -17.47 10.41
C ARG A 253 34.69 -16.05 9.92
N ALA A 254 35.34 -15.04 10.53
CA ALA A 254 35.10 -13.63 10.21
C ALA A 254 35.24 -13.34 8.70
N LYS A 255 36.23 -13.96 8.02
CA LYS A 255 36.44 -13.82 6.57
C LYS A 255 35.23 -14.22 5.71
N ASP A 256 34.39 -15.14 6.20
CA ASP A 256 33.20 -15.62 5.49
C ASP A 256 31.94 -14.83 5.91
N VAL A 257 31.97 -14.17 7.07
CA VAL A 257 30.84 -13.37 7.60
C VAL A 257 30.90 -11.92 7.12
N VAL A 258 32.10 -11.32 7.08
CA VAL A 258 32.29 -9.89 6.76
C VAL A 258 31.68 -9.52 5.40
N PRO A 259 31.93 -10.25 4.29
CA PRO A 259 31.31 -9.90 3.00
C PRO A 259 29.79 -9.98 3.03
N LEU A 260 29.24 -10.92 3.78
CA LEU A 260 27.79 -11.13 3.90
C LEU A 260 27.12 -10.02 4.73
N VAL A 261 27.74 -9.64 5.85
CA VAL A 261 27.28 -8.52 6.69
C VAL A 261 27.39 -7.21 5.93
N PHE A 262 28.50 -6.98 5.23
CA PHE A 262 28.67 -5.79 4.39
C PHE A 262 27.56 -5.69 3.33
N MET A 263 27.29 -6.77 2.59
CA MET A 263 26.21 -6.81 1.60
C MET A 263 24.82 -6.62 2.22
N ALA A 264 24.59 -7.12 3.42
CA ALA A 264 23.31 -6.94 4.12
C ALA A 264 23.11 -5.48 4.59
N ILE A 265 24.17 -4.79 5.02
CA ILE A 265 24.11 -3.41 5.52
C ILE A 265 24.03 -2.38 4.38
N LEU A 266 24.66 -2.66 3.25
CA LEU A 266 24.75 -1.75 2.11
C LEU A 266 23.41 -1.12 1.65
N PRO A 267 22.28 -1.86 1.54
CA PRO A 267 20.98 -1.27 1.24
C PRO A 267 20.41 -0.39 2.36
N PHE A 268 20.84 -0.53 3.61
CA PHE A 268 20.30 0.28 4.72
C PHE A 268 20.74 1.74 4.65
N PHE A 269 21.90 2.04 4.06
CA PHE A 269 22.37 3.41 3.92
C PHE A 269 21.37 4.30 3.12
N PRO A 270 20.97 3.95 1.88
CA PRO A 270 19.97 4.73 1.15
C PRO A 270 18.61 4.72 1.86
N PHE A 271 18.20 3.64 2.52
CA PHE A 271 16.93 3.63 3.27
C PHE A 271 16.94 4.58 4.46
N PHE A 272 18.09 4.75 5.11
CA PHE A 272 18.24 5.68 6.23
C PHE A 272 18.10 7.12 5.74
N VAL A 273 18.76 7.45 4.62
CA VAL A 273 18.60 8.75 3.94
C VAL A 273 17.15 9.00 3.53
N LEU A 274 16.46 7.98 3.00
CA LEU A 274 15.06 8.04 2.59
C LEU A 274 14.06 8.07 3.77
N LYS A 275 14.54 7.88 5.00
CA LYS A 275 13.73 7.66 6.21
C LYS A 275 12.70 6.52 6.02
N ASP A 276 12.99 5.49 5.22
CA ASP A 276 12.04 4.40 4.91
C ASP A 276 12.32 3.12 5.72
N PHE A 277 11.77 3.09 6.93
CA PHE A 277 11.91 1.96 7.84
C PHE A 277 11.12 0.71 7.43
N GLY A 278 9.99 0.88 6.74
CA GLY A 278 9.18 -0.25 6.29
C GLY A 278 10.00 -1.17 5.39
N GLN A 279 10.76 -0.58 4.48
CA GLN A 279 11.67 -1.35 3.61
C GLN A 279 12.84 -1.97 4.39
N MET A 280 13.42 -1.26 5.36
CA MET A 280 14.49 -1.82 6.19
C MET A 280 14.06 -3.13 6.88
N MET A 281 12.84 -3.17 7.41
CA MET A 281 12.28 -4.37 8.02
C MET A 281 12.09 -5.50 7.01
N VAL A 282 11.59 -5.20 5.81
CA VAL A 282 11.42 -6.19 4.74
C VAL A 282 12.77 -6.80 4.34
N PHE A 283 13.78 -5.99 4.06
CA PHE A 283 15.11 -6.48 3.69
C PHE A 283 15.78 -7.27 4.81
N SER A 284 15.70 -6.77 6.05
CA SER A 284 16.20 -7.49 7.23
C SER A 284 15.55 -8.87 7.33
N SER A 285 14.23 -8.96 7.17
CA SER A 285 13.49 -10.21 7.24
C SER A 285 13.90 -11.19 6.14
N VAL A 286 14.09 -10.70 4.91
CA VAL A 286 14.53 -11.55 3.80
C VAL A 286 15.97 -12.04 4.01
N TYR A 287 16.90 -11.19 4.46
CA TYR A 287 18.27 -11.61 4.73
C TYR A 287 18.36 -12.60 5.89
N VAL A 288 17.59 -12.39 6.96
CA VAL A 288 17.47 -13.35 8.06
C VAL A 288 16.93 -14.68 7.55
N THR A 289 15.91 -14.67 6.68
CA THR A 289 15.34 -15.88 6.08
C THR A 289 16.35 -16.61 5.19
N LEU A 290 17.05 -15.89 4.32
CA LEU A 290 18.07 -16.46 3.43
C LEU A 290 19.24 -17.05 4.24
N TYR A 291 19.68 -16.35 5.29
CA TYR A 291 20.70 -16.86 6.20
C TYR A 291 20.21 -18.10 6.96
N PHE A 292 18.97 -18.11 7.44
CA PHE A 292 18.36 -19.26 8.11
C PHE A 292 18.27 -20.50 7.20
N ILE A 293 17.98 -20.30 5.91
CA ILE A 293 17.98 -21.36 4.89
C ILE A 293 19.40 -21.87 4.64
N ALA A 294 20.37 -20.96 4.52
CA ALA A 294 21.77 -21.32 4.27
C ALA A 294 22.42 -22.03 5.48
N VAL A 295 22.06 -21.64 6.69
CA VAL A 295 22.68 -22.16 7.89
C VAL A 295 21.84 -23.28 8.50
N ARG A 296 22.36 -24.51 8.44
CA ARG A 296 21.66 -25.71 8.95
C ARG A 296 21.96 -26.05 10.42
N ARG A 297 22.98 -25.43 11.03
CA ARG A 297 23.40 -25.76 12.40
C ARG A 297 22.54 -25.04 13.45
N PHE A 298 22.07 -25.79 14.44
CA PHE A 298 21.14 -25.31 15.46
C PHE A 298 21.69 -24.15 16.32
N PRO A 299 22.95 -24.18 16.82
CA PRO A 299 23.48 -23.07 17.63
C PRO A 299 23.53 -21.74 16.88
N GLN A 300 23.82 -21.76 15.58
CA GLN A 300 23.85 -20.56 14.74
C GLN A 300 22.48 -19.96 14.53
N ARG A 301 21.47 -20.82 14.34
CA ARG A 301 20.08 -20.38 14.25
C ARG A 301 19.65 -19.74 15.57
N PHE A 302 20.01 -20.33 16.70
CA PHE A 302 19.68 -19.78 18.02
C PHE A 302 20.32 -18.41 18.25
N VAL A 303 21.61 -18.24 17.94
CA VAL A 303 22.32 -16.95 18.08
C VAL A 303 21.70 -15.89 17.14
N LEU A 304 21.42 -16.25 15.89
CA LEU A 304 20.79 -15.34 14.94
C LEU A 304 19.38 -14.92 15.41
N ILE A 305 18.52 -15.89 15.73
CA ILE A 305 17.15 -15.63 16.20
C ILE A 305 17.20 -14.80 17.49
N GLY A 306 18.06 -15.16 18.44
CA GLY A 306 18.26 -14.41 19.67
C GLY A 306 18.68 -12.96 19.42
N SER A 307 19.64 -12.73 18.51
CA SER A 307 20.09 -11.38 18.14
C SER A 307 19.00 -10.55 17.46
N VAL A 308 18.19 -11.15 16.59
CA VAL A 308 17.07 -10.48 15.90
C VAL A 308 15.96 -10.15 16.89
N VAL A 309 15.59 -11.10 17.75
CA VAL A 309 14.58 -10.88 18.81
C VAL A 309 15.04 -9.78 19.76
N LEU A 310 16.32 -9.77 20.16
CA LEU A 310 16.88 -8.73 21.01
C LEU A 310 16.79 -7.36 20.33
N LEU A 311 17.22 -7.26 19.08
CA LEU A 311 17.20 -6.00 18.31
C LEU A 311 15.76 -5.48 18.13
N VAL A 312 14.84 -6.36 17.73
CA VAL A 312 13.41 -6.00 17.60
C VAL A 312 12.84 -5.56 18.95
N SER A 313 13.16 -6.27 20.04
CA SER A 313 12.70 -5.90 21.38
C SER A 313 13.19 -4.52 21.78
N VAL A 314 14.49 -4.22 21.55
CA VAL A 314 15.06 -2.88 21.79
C VAL A 314 14.34 -1.81 20.96
N LEU A 315 14.08 -2.07 19.67
CA LEU A 315 13.39 -1.11 18.81
C LEU A 315 11.94 -0.86 19.24
N VAL A 316 11.17 -1.92 19.53
CA VAL A 316 9.78 -1.81 19.98
C VAL A 316 9.71 -1.07 21.31
N VAL A 317 10.51 -1.50 22.28
CA VAL A 317 10.60 -0.86 23.61
C VAL A 317 10.95 0.62 23.48
N SER A 318 11.88 0.96 22.60
CA SER A 318 12.30 2.36 22.40
C SER A 318 11.24 3.22 21.71
N ALA A 319 10.36 2.60 20.94
CA ALA A 319 9.30 3.28 20.20
C ALA A 319 7.95 3.35 20.95
N LEU A 320 7.86 2.75 22.14
CA LEU A 320 6.65 2.83 22.98
C LEU A 320 6.29 4.28 23.34
N PRO A 321 5.01 4.62 23.56
CA PRO A 321 4.60 5.91 24.09
C PRO A 321 5.25 6.18 25.46
N GLU A 322 5.60 7.44 25.75
CA GLU A 322 6.29 7.80 27.01
C GLU A 322 5.49 7.39 28.24
N LYS A 323 4.17 7.58 28.20
CA LYS A 323 3.24 7.13 29.25
C LYS A 323 3.29 5.63 29.50
N THR A 324 3.59 4.82 28.50
CA THR A 324 3.72 3.36 28.63
C THR A 324 5.11 2.99 29.14
N GLN A 325 6.15 3.74 28.74
CA GLN A 325 7.51 3.52 29.19
C GLN A 325 7.72 3.87 30.68
N GLU A 326 7.04 4.92 31.15
CA GLU A 326 7.10 5.41 32.53
C GLU A 326 6.58 4.39 33.56
N ASN A 327 5.75 3.43 33.13
CA ASN A 327 5.21 2.38 34.00
C ASN A 327 6.22 1.25 34.27
N ILE A 328 7.37 1.20 33.57
CA ILE A 328 8.38 0.15 33.72
C ILE A 328 9.71 0.78 34.17
N PRO A 329 10.25 0.39 35.35
CA PRO A 329 11.54 0.89 35.83
C PRO A 329 12.67 0.65 34.82
N LEU A 330 13.59 1.61 34.68
CA LEU A 330 14.79 1.58 33.80
C LEU A 330 14.53 1.62 32.28
N LEU A 331 13.30 1.36 31.84
CA LEU A 331 12.92 1.33 30.43
C LEU A 331 13.06 2.71 29.75
N PRO A 332 12.65 3.85 30.37
CA PRO A 332 12.88 5.17 29.81
C PRO A 332 14.36 5.51 29.64
N THR A 333 15.23 5.05 30.56
CA THR A 333 16.67 5.32 30.54
C THR A 333 17.36 4.63 29.36
N LEU A 334 16.92 3.41 29.03
CA LEU A 334 17.42 2.64 27.88
C LEU A 334 16.79 3.10 26.56
N ALA A 335 15.52 3.49 26.57
CA ALA A 335 14.75 3.87 25.39
C ALA A 335 15.08 5.27 24.85
N ARG A 336 15.27 6.27 25.73
CA ARG A 336 15.52 7.67 25.34
C ARG A 336 16.69 7.89 24.37
N PRO A 337 17.90 7.31 24.57
CA PRO A 337 19.01 7.49 23.63
C PRO A 337 18.71 6.86 22.26
N VAL A 338 18.05 5.70 22.24
CA VAL A 338 17.64 5.05 20.99
C VAL A 338 16.57 5.88 20.28
N LYS A 339 15.55 6.35 21.01
CA LYS A 339 14.45 7.18 20.48
C LYS A 339 14.94 8.47 19.81
N LYS A 340 16.00 9.11 20.34
CA LYS A 340 16.62 10.30 19.71
C LYS A 340 17.28 10.01 18.37
N VAL A 341 17.78 8.79 18.17
CA VAL A 341 18.45 8.37 16.93
C VAL A 341 17.46 7.79 15.93
N LEU A 342 16.30 7.30 16.39
CA LEU A 342 15.26 6.76 15.53
C LEU A 342 14.63 7.85 14.64
N PRO A 343 14.61 7.67 13.30
CA PRO A 343 13.92 8.56 12.40
C PRO A 343 12.45 8.82 12.78
N ASP A 344 12.00 10.06 12.59
CA ASP A 344 10.63 10.53 12.83
C ASP A 344 9.54 9.58 12.30
N ARG A 345 9.74 9.03 11.10
CA ARG A 345 8.78 8.11 10.48
C ARG A 345 8.63 6.80 11.27
N ILE A 346 9.67 6.35 11.97
CA ILE A 346 9.59 5.16 12.83
C ILE A 346 8.64 5.44 13.99
N GLN A 347 8.87 6.56 14.68
CA GLN A 347 8.04 6.99 15.80
C GLN A 347 6.57 7.14 15.37
N GLN A 348 6.35 7.76 14.21
CA GLN A 348 5.02 7.89 13.59
C GLN A 348 4.36 6.52 13.32
N ARG A 349 5.08 5.55 12.76
CA ARG A 349 4.54 4.22 12.43
C ARG A 349 4.20 3.40 13.67
N PHE A 350 5.05 3.46 14.70
CA PHE A 350 4.77 2.80 15.96
C PHE A 350 3.60 3.46 16.70
N HIS A 351 3.49 4.79 16.66
CA HIS A 351 2.31 5.50 17.19
C HIS A 351 1.03 5.05 16.47
N LEU A 352 1.05 4.96 15.14
CA LEU A 352 -0.10 4.43 14.38
C LEU A 352 -0.46 2.99 14.74
N TRP A 353 0.52 2.15 15.06
CA TRP A 353 0.29 0.74 15.35
C TRP A 353 -0.21 0.51 16.77
N LEU A 354 0.36 1.23 17.75
CA LEU A 354 0.10 1.03 19.17
C LEU A 354 -1.02 1.94 19.70
N ASP A 355 -1.17 3.13 19.13
CA ASP A 355 -2.07 4.17 19.62
C ASP A 355 -2.74 4.96 18.48
N GLY A 356 -3.03 4.28 17.37
CA GLY A 356 -3.51 4.92 16.13
C GLY A 356 -4.86 5.63 16.25
N PHE A 357 -5.64 5.37 17.30
CA PHE A 357 -6.91 6.05 17.58
C PHE A 357 -6.75 7.38 18.31
N ASN A 358 -5.60 7.61 18.97
CA ASN A 358 -5.34 8.85 19.68
C ASN A 358 -4.33 9.70 18.89
N PRO A 359 -4.66 10.96 18.57
CA PRO A 359 -3.70 11.82 17.89
C PRO A 359 -2.52 12.15 18.82
N PRO A 360 -1.29 12.24 18.29
CA PRO A 360 -0.16 12.80 19.02
C PRO A 360 -0.41 14.28 19.37
N THR A 361 0.34 14.82 20.33
CA THR A 361 0.24 16.25 20.66
C THR A 361 0.74 17.11 19.49
N PRO A 362 0.16 18.29 19.22
CA PRO A 362 0.59 19.17 18.12
C PRO A 362 2.08 19.53 18.14
N GLU A 363 2.68 19.60 19.33
CA GLU A 363 4.10 19.91 19.50
C GLU A 363 5.05 18.71 19.26
N THR A 364 4.51 17.53 18.99
CA THR A 364 5.32 16.35 18.69
C THR A 364 6.15 16.61 17.43
N ALA A 365 7.48 16.50 17.52
CA ALA A 365 8.43 16.93 16.49
C ALA A 365 8.14 16.37 15.08
N TRP A 366 7.69 15.11 14.98
CA TRP A 366 7.35 14.47 13.71
C TRP A 366 5.93 14.77 13.21
N TRP A 367 5.04 15.30 14.05
CA TRP A 367 3.65 15.62 13.73
C TRP A 367 3.44 17.10 13.40
N LYS A 368 4.13 17.99 14.10
CA LYS A 368 3.96 19.44 14.08
C LYS A 368 3.82 20.04 12.68
N ASP A 369 4.78 19.77 11.79
CA ASP A 369 4.76 20.29 10.40
C ASP A 369 3.52 19.84 9.60
N SER A 370 2.99 18.63 9.86
CA SER A 370 1.77 18.16 9.19
C SER A 370 0.51 18.78 9.78
N TYR A 371 0.46 18.95 11.10
CA TYR A 371 -0.60 19.67 11.80
C TYR A 371 -0.66 21.13 11.35
N ASP A 372 0.47 21.85 11.36
CA ASP A 372 0.55 23.27 11.00
C ASP A 372 0.09 23.53 9.56
N ARG A 373 0.46 22.63 8.62
CA ARG A 373 -0.05 22.69 7.24
C ARG A 373 -1.55 22.45 7.12
N TYR A 374 -2.12 21.59 7.94
CA TYR A 374 -3.57 21.36 7.98
C TYR A 374 -4.27 22.57 8.57
N TYR A 375 -3.78 23.06 9.71
CA TYR A 375 -4.28 24.24 10.39
C TYR A 375 -4.27 25.47 9.48
N LYS A 376 -3.16 25.73 8.79
CA LYS A 376 -3.08 26.84 7.82
C LYS A 376 -4.16 26.78 6.74
N ARG A 377 -4.43 25.59 6.18
CA ARG A 377 -5.50 25.40 5.17
C ARG A 377 -6.89 25.59 5.74
N LEU A 378 -7.10 25.31 7.02
CA LEU A 378 -8.37 25.59 7.70
C LEU A 378 -8.55 27.09 7.91
N VAL A 379 -7.52 27.81 8.37
CA VAL A 379 -7.55 29.28 8.54
C VAL A 379 -7.79 29.98 7.20
N GLU A 380 -7.17 29.51 6.11
CA GLU A 380 -7.42 30.04 4.76
C GLU A 380 -8.89 29.87 4.32
N ARG A 381 -9.60 28.84 4.82
CA ARG A 381 -11.01 28.58 4.52
C ARG A 381 -11.98 29.24 5.48
N ASN A 382 -11.54 29.49 6.71
CA ASN A 382 -12.30 30.15 7.75
C ASN A 382 -11.38 31.12 8.51
N PRO A 383 -11.31 32.41 8.09
CA PRO A 383 -10.43 33.40 8.69
C PRO A 383 -10.68 33.64 10.18
N ASP A 384 -11.90 33.39 10.67
CA ASP A 384 -12.31 33.62 12.06
C ASP A 384 -11.88 32.49 13.01
N LEU A 385 -11.30 31.40 12.48
CA LEU A 385 -10.88 30.23 13.25
C LEU A 385 -9.89 30.53 14.41
N PRO A 386 -8.93 31.47 14.28
CA PRO A 386 -8.06 31.84 15.39
C PRO A 386 -8.83 32.46 16.56
N GLU A 387 -9.82 33.32 16.29
CA GLU A 387 -10.65 33.92 17.33
C GLU A 387 -11.54 32.86 18.01
N MET A 388 -12.05 31.89 17.25
CA MET A 388 -12.80 30.76 17.81
C MET A 388 -11.94 29.87 18.72
N LEU A 389 -10.63 29.77 18.46
CA LEU A 389 -9.70 29.01 19.31
C LEU A 389 -9.36 29.72 20.62
N GLU A 390 -9.33 31.06 20.60
CA GLU A 390 -9.20 31.85 21.83
C GLU A 390 -10.44 31.71 22.71
N GLN A 391 -11.63 31.54 22.11
CA GLN A 391 -12.89 31.35 22.81
C GLN A 391 -13.12 29.92 23.33
N ASP A 392 -12.67 28.89 22.59
CA ASP A 392 -12.77 27.49 23.01
C ASP A 392 -11.45 26.72 22.79
N PRO A 393 -10.63 26.56 23.85
CA PRO A 393 -9.41 25.77 23.80
C PRO A 393 -9.64 24.29 23.44
N ASN A 394 -10.85 23.74 23.64
CA ASN A 394 -11.17 22.35 23.25
C ASN A 394 -11.29 22.20 21.73
N LEU A 395 -11.52 23.29 21.00
CA LEU A 395 -11.56 23.28 19.54
C LEU A 395 -10.21 22.86 18.96
N GLN A 396 -9.08 23.23 19.59
CA GLN A 396 -7.75 22.79 19.16
C GLN A 396 -7.60 21.27 19.21
N LYS A 397 -8.16 20.65 20.25
CA LYS A 397 -8.17 19.20 20.39
C LYS A 397 -9.01 18.53 19.29
N SER A 398 -10.18 19.09 18.98
CA SER A 398 -11.01 18.60 17.87
C SER A 398 -10.30 18.73 16.52
N ILE A 399 -9.69 19.89 16.25
CA ILE A 399 -8.91 20.12 15.02
C ILE A 399 -7.76 19.13 14.91
N ASN A 400 -7.06 18.82 16.00
CA ASN A 400 -5.97 17.85 16.00
C ASN A 400 -6.46 16.42 15.74
N ILE A 401 -7.63 16.04 16.26
CA ILE A 401 -8.29 14.76 15.96
C ILE A 401 -8.65 14.69 14.47
N ASP A 402 -9.30 15.72 13.94
CA ASP A 402 -9.71 15.78 12.54
C ASP A 402 -8.49 15.74 11.61
N ALA A 403 -7.46 16.55 11.90
CA ALA A 403 -6.19 16.53 11.19
C ALA A 403 -5.55 15.14 11.19
N TRP A 404 -5.60 14.42 12.31
CA TRP A 404 -5.03 13.08 12.42
C TRP A 404 -5.73 12.07 11.50
N PHE A 405 -7.07 12.02 11.52
CA PHE A 405 -7.85 11.10 10.68
C PHE A 405 -7.93 11.51 9.21
N ASP A 406 -7.79 12.80 8.89
CA ASP A 406 -7.76 13.29 7.51
C ASP A 406 -6.38 13.13 6.85
N VAL A 407 -5.30 13.41 7.60
CA VAL A 407 -3.95 13.50 7.05
C VAL A 407 -3.20 12.17 7.12
N LEU A 408 -3.38 11.36 8.17
CA LEU A 408 -2.53 10.18 8.43
C LEU A 408 -3.27 8.90 8.79
N ALA A 409 -4.12 8.91 9.82
CA ALA A 409 -4.72 7.71 10.36
C ALA A 409 -5.81 7.16 9.45
N PHE A 410 -5.79 5.84 9.24
CA PHE A 410 -6.84 5.08 8.56
C PHE A 410 -7.19 5.49 7.12
N GLN A 411 -6.42 6.33 6.42
CA GLN A 411 -6.62 6.60 4.99
C GLN A 411 -6.80 5.33 4.12
N PRO A 412 -6.03 4.23 4.32
CA PRO A 412 -6.25 2.99 3.59
C PRO A 412 -7.53 2.24 3.98
N ALA A 413 -7.97 2.33 5.24
CA ALA A 413 -9.21 1.71 5.71
C ALA A 413 -10.45 2.51 5.26
N GLN A 414 -10.37 3.85 5.27
CA GLN A 414 -11.34 4.76 4.66
C GLN A 414 -11.48 4.49 3.16
N ALA A 415 -10.36 4.19 2.47
CA ALA A 415 -10.38 3.82 1.07
C ALA A 415 -10.95 2.40 0.85
N THR A 416 -10.61 1.42 1.68
CA THR A 416 -11.02 0.02 1.42
C THR A 416 -12.47 -0.25 1.83
N TYR A 417 -12.91 0.32 2.95
CA TYR A 417 -14.22 0.03 3.54
C TYR A 417 -15.21 1.18 3.43
N GLY A 418 -14.80 2.36 2.95
CA GLY A 418 -15.68 3.55 2.89
C GLY A 418 -16.07 4.08 4.27
N VAL A 419 -15.47 3.55 5.34
CA VAL A 419 -15.75 3.97 6.71
C VAL A 419 -14.79 5.11 7.04
N ALA A 420 -15.29 6.34 6.97
CA ALA A 420 -14.69 7.41 7.75
C ALA A 420 -14.93 7.06 9.21
N SER A 421 -13.89 6.67 9.96
CA SER A 421 -14.01 6.67 11.42
C SER A 421 -14.04 8.14 11.84
N GLY A 422 -15.21 8.79 11.76
CA GLY A 422 -15.44 10.16 12.19
C GLY A 422 -15.31 10.36 13.71
N GLY A 423 -14.45 9.57 14.36
CA GLY A 423 -14.29 9.47 15.80
C GLY A 423 -15.62 9.50 16.53
N THR A 424 -15.62 10.24 17.63
CA THR A 424 -16.76 10.50 18.52
C THR A 424 -17.85 11.40 17.92
N THR A 425 -17.62 12.01 16.74
CA THR A 425 -18.59 12.97 16.17
C THR A 425 -19.65 12.31 15.28
N GLY A 426 -19.59 10.99 15.06
CA GLY A 426 -20.62 10.27 14.31
C GLY A 426 -20.77 10.68 12.83
N ARG A 427 -19.92 11.58 12.32
CA ARG A 427 -19.92 12.06 10.92
C ARG A 427 -19.50 11.00 9.87
N GLY A 428 -19.30 9.76 10.32
CA GLY A 428 -18.84 8.62 9.53
C GLY A 428 -19.85 7.49 9.36
N LEU A 429 -21.06 7.61 9.92
CA LEU A 429 -22.18 6.75 9.58
C LEU A 429 -23.15 7.57 8.72
N GLY A 430 -23.05 7.37 7.41
CA GLY A 430 -23.85 8.00 6.37
C GLY A 430 -23.39 7.54 5.00
#